data_AF-A0A0M6XNM1-F1
#
_entry.id   AF-A0A0M6XNM1-F1
#
_cell.length_a   1.000
_cell.length_b   1.000
_cell.length_c   1.000
_cell.angle_alpha   90.00
_cell.angle_beta   90.00
_cell.angle_gamma   90.00
#
_symmetry.space_group_name_H-M   'P 1'
#
loop_
_entity.id
_entity.type
_entity.pdbx_description
1 polymer ?
#
loop_
_entity_poly.entity_id
_entity_poly.type
_entity_poly.pdbx_seq_one_letter_code
_entity_poly.pdbx_strand_id
1 'polypeptide(L)'
;MAPLGNRPGLILRTWAGVGTEGLRRHLRLMTRHRDRAGKWYFLRFCEVRTAGALWASFPEDDTELGWRYGSAVRSVIRPEGDDLVCTGPDAALPQRSATPGAIDTYRPLFRAARWEAFREEIHRALRAEGPPFDTVPPEDTAALCDEVRAAGYRREAAVWNVVRAAILARRAGADLTDLTRASRLPDDDLSASDILYSRARALAPPET
;
A
#
# COMPACT_ATOMS: atom_id res chain seq x y z
N MET A 1 -4.11 -17.26 4.94
CA MET A 1 -3.13 -16.16 5.06
C MET A 1 -2.00 -16.62 5.97
N ALA A 2 -0.80 -16.81 5.41
CA ALA A 2 0.40 -17.06 6.22
C ALA A 2 0.67 -15.86 7.16
N PRO A 3 1.30 -16.07 8.34
CA PRO A 3 1.65 -14.97 9.22
C PRO A 3 2.55 -13.98 8.48
N LEU A 4 2.26 -12.69 8.66
CA LEU A 4 3.04 -11.57 8.13
C LEU A 4 4.50 -11.73 8.58
N GLY A 5 5.35 -12.30 7.72
CA GLY A 5 6.80 -12.29 7.91
C GLY A 5 7.25 -10.85 8.13
N ASN A 6 8.24 -10.65 9.01
CA ASN A 6 8.76 -9.33 9.38
C ASN A 6 8.91 -8.45 8.14
N ARG A 7 7.99 -7.49 7.95
CA ARG A 7 8.10 -6.50 6.87
C ARG A 7 9.44 -5.79 7.07
N PRO A 8 10.25 -5.60 6.02
CA PRO A 8 11.54 -4.97 6.18
C PRO A 8 11.34 -3.59 6.80
N GLY A 9 12.07 -3.34 7.88
CA GLY A 9 12.09 -2.05 8.55
C GLY A 9 12.98 -1.06 7.82
N LEU A 10 12.79 0.22 8.10
CA LEU A 10 13.74 1.27 7.70
C LEU A 10 14.95 1.25 8.63
N ILE A 11 16.14 1.45 8.07
CA ILE A 11 17.36 1.71 8.84
C ILE A 11 17.62 3.20 8.82
N LEU A 12 17.76 3.81 10.00
CA LEU A 12 18.11 5.22 10.14
C LEU A 12 19.60 5.35 10.45
N ARG A 13 20.33 6.05 9.59
CA ARG A 13 21.71 6.45 9.85
C ARG A 13 21.72 7.89 10.32
N THR A 14 22.32 8.15 11.47
CA THR A 14 22.36 9.48 12.09
C THR A 14 23.66 10.23 11.76
N TRP A 15 23.69 11.52 12.05
CA TRP A 15 24.92 12.31 12.06
C TRP A 15 25.82 11.93 13.26
N ALA A 16 27.12 12.20 13.15
CA ALA A 16 28.04 12.00 14.26
C ALA A 16 27.61 12.84 15.48
N GLY A 17 27.69 12.27 16.68
CA GLY A 17 27.28 12.93 17.93
C GLY A 17 25.79 12.86 18.26
N VAL A 18 24.95 12.34 17.34
CA VAL A 18 23.53 12.07 17.63
C VAL A 18 23.41 10.74 18.38
N GLY A 19 23.29 10.82 19.70
CA GLY A 19 23.04 9.66 20.55
C GLY A 19 21.59 9.16 20.50
N THR A 20 21.32 8.05 21.18
CA THR A 20 20.00 7.39 21.23
C THR A 20 18.89 8.33 21.67
N GLU A 21 19.14 9.25 22.60
CA GLU A 21 18.14 10.20 23.07
C GLU A 21 17.82 11.29 22.03
N GLY A 22 18.84 11.74 21.28
CA GLY A 22 18.64 12.66 20.15
C GLY A 22 17.78 12.00 19.07
N LEU A 23 18.06 10.73 18.75
CA LEU A 23 17.26 9.94 17.82
C LEU A 23 15.82 9.71 18.35
N ARG A 24 15.64 9.37 19.62
CA ARG A 24 14.31 9.22 20.23
C ARG A 24 13.49 10.49 20.15
N ARG A 25 14.10 11.65 20.43
CA ARG A 25 13.44 12.96 20.31
C ARG A 25 12.99 13.21 18.89
N HIS A 26 13.83 12.93 17.89
CA HIS A 26 13.47 13.03 16.48
C HIS A 26 12.33 12.07 16.09
N LEU A 27 12.39 10.81 16.52
CA LEU A 27 11.32 9.83 16.24
C LEU A 27 10.00 10.17 16.93
N ARG A 28 10.06 10.82 18.09
CA ARG A 28 8.89 11.42 18.75
C ARG A 28 8.37 12.66 18.02
N LEU A 29 9.13 13.25 17.09
CA LEU A 29 8.71 14.35 16.22
C LEU A 29 8.10 13.88 14.89
N MET A 30 8.29 12.61 14.51
CA MET A 30 7.46 11.92 13.50
C MET A 30 6.06 11.64 14.09
N THR A 31 5.39 12.72 14.48
CA THR A 31 4.29 12.76 15.44
C THR A 31 3.04 13.30 14.81
N ARG A 32 1.91 12.77 15.29
CA ARG A 32 0.63 13.46 15.50
C ARG A 32 0.41 14.81 14.78
N HIS A 33 -0.14 14.76 13.57
CA HIS A 33 -0.59 15.93 12.81
C HIS A 33 -2.10 16.11 12.93
N ARG A 34 -2.58 17.35 12.87
CA ARG A 34 -3.99 17.61 12.59
C ARG A 34 -4.18 17.85 11.10
N ASP A 35 -5.23 17.27 10.54
CA ASP A 35 -5.72 17.72 9.23
C ASP A 35 -6.43 19.07 9.32
N ARG A 36 -6.83 19.63 8.18
CA ARG A 36 -7.60 20.89 8.14
C ARG A 36 -8.91 20.85 8.92
N ALA A 37 -9.47 19.66 9.17
CA ALA A 37 -10.67 19.47 9.99
C ALA A 37 -10.36 19.27 11.49
N GLY A 38 -9.08 19.39 11.90
CA GLY A 38 -8.65 19.27 13.30
C GLY A 38 -8.44 17.84 13.79
N LYS A 39 -8.57 16.82 12.93
CA LYS A 39 -8.43 15.40 13.31
C LYS A 39 -6.96 15.00 13.42
N TRP A 40 -6.60 14.30 14.50
CA TRP A 40 -5.24 13.82 14.74
C TRP A 40 -4.88 12.57 13.91
N TYR A 41 -3.66 12.55 13.36
CA TYR A 41 -3.04 11.47 12.59
C TYR A 41 -1.61 11.23 13.08
N PHE A 42 -1.24 9.98 13.37
CA PHE A 42 0.11 9.63 13.79
C PHE A 42 0.89 9.08 12.61
N LEU A 43 1.98 9.74 12.23
CA LEU A 43 2.85 9.33 11.13
C LEU A 43 4.00 8.48 11.66
N ARG A 44 3.88 7.15 11.61
CA ARG A 44 4.99 6.26 11.94
C ARG A 44 5.36 5.45 10.70
N PHE A 45 6.51 5.75 10.10
CA PHE A 45 7.01 5.01 8.94
C PHE A 45 7.63 3.70 9.40
N CYS A 46 6.80 2.67 9.55
CA CYS A 46 7.29 1.31 9.78
C CYS A 46 7.42 0.50 8.48
N GLU A 47 6.89 0.99 7.35
CA GLU A 47 6.84 0.25 6.10
C GLU A 47 7.64 0.92 5.01
N VAL A 48 8.62 0.19 4.48
CA VAL A 48 9.56 0.60 3.41
C VAL A 48 8.87 1.19 2.18
N ARG A 49 7.69 0.71 1.81
CA ARG A 49 6.96 1.18 0.62
C ARG A 49 6.30 2.53 0.82
N THR A 50 5.59 2.68 1.93
CA THR A 50 4.97 3.95 2.34
C THR A 50 6.04 5.02 2.55
N ALA A 51 7.19 4.62 3.08
CA ALA A 51 8.39 5.42 3.15
C ALA A 51 8.91 5.81 1.76
N GLY A 52 9.19 4.84 0.88
CA GLY A 52 9.71 5.11 -0.45
C GLY A 52 8.87 6.13 -1.23
N ALA A 53 7.55 5.95 -1.25
CA ALA A 53 6.63 6.88 -1.90
C ALA A 53 6.70 8.29 -1.32
N LEU A 54 6.81 8.42 0.01
CA LEU A 54 6.93 9.70 0.69
C LEU A 54 8.25 10.40 0.42
N TRP A 55 9.36 9.67 0.60
CA TRP A 55 10.68 10.27 0.58
C TRP A 55 11.06 10.76 -0.82
N ALA A 56 10.59 10.07 -1.86
CA ALA A 56 10.75 10.48 -3.26
C ALA A 56 9.88 11.67 -3.68
N SER A 57 8.80 12.00 -2.96
CA SER A 57 7.82 13.01 -3.42
C SER A 57 8.29 14.47 -3.26
N PHE A 58 9.28 14.73 -2.40
CA PHE A 58 9.77 16.08 -2.11
C PHE A 58 11.30 16.08 -2.02
N PRO A 59 12.02 15.76 -3.12
CA PRO A 59 13.47 15.55 -3.05
C PRO A 59 14.25 16.84 -2.76
N GLU A 60 13.68 17.99 -3.11
CA GLU A 60 14.35 19.31 -3.07
C GLU A 60 13.68 20.32 -2.12
N ASP A 61 12.59 19.97 -1.44
CA ASP A 61 11.92 20.88 -0.50
C ASP A 61 12.64 20.87 0.86
N ASP A 62 13.41 21.93 1.14
CA ASP A 62 14.16 22.11 2.38
C ASP A 62 13.29 22.05 3.64
N THR A 63 12.02 22.47 3.58
CA THR A 63 11.10 22.39 4.71
C THR A 63 10.73 20.94 4.98
N GLU A 64 10.41 20.20 3.93
CA GLU A 64 10.06 18.78 4.04
C GLU A 64 11.27 17.91 4.37
N LEU A 65 12.45 18.24 3.85
CA LEU A 65 13.72 17.60 4.23
C LEU A 65 14.09 17.90 5.69
N GLY A 66 13.98 19.16 6.12
CA GLY A 66 14.27 19.57 7.51
C GLY A 66 13.31 18.98 8.53
N TRP A 67 12.06 18.70 8.13
CA TRP A 67 11.11 17.95 8.95
C TRP A 67 11.42 16.43 8.98
N ARG A 68 11.65 15.79 7.82
CA ARG A 68 11.89 14.33 7.71
C ARG A 68 13.24 13.87 8.27
N TYR A 69 14.29 14.66 8.05
CA TYR A 69 15.66 14.31 8.41
C TYR A 69 16.18 15.19 9.55
N GLY A 70 15.98 16.51 9.41
CA GLY A 70 16.43 17.50 10.38
C GLY A 70 17.90 17.37 10.76
N SER A 71 18.22 17.68 12.01
CA SER A 71 19.59 17.65 12.51
C SER A 71 20.04 16.26 12.99
N ALA A 72 19.12 15.29 13.06
CA ALA A 72 19.37 13.99 13.67
C ALA A 72 19.67 12.90 12.64
N VAL A 73 18.95 12.87 11.52
CA VAL A 73 19.04 11.79 10.52
C VAL A 73 19.88 12.26 9.34
N ARG A 74 20.91 11.47 9.02
CA ARG A 74 21.75 11.65 7.84
C ARG A 74 21.16 10.97 6.62
N SER A 75 20.66 9.75 6.80
CA SER A 75 20.05 8.99 5.71
C SER A 75 19.10 7.93 6.23
N VAL A 76 18.13 7.59 5.38
CA VAL A 76 17.24 6.45 5.51
C VAL A 76 17.72 5.42 4.50
N ILE A 77 17.93 4.19 4.98
CA ILE A 77 18.33 3.05 4.15
C ILE A 77 17.17 2.06 4.14
N ARG A 78 16.76 1.64 2.95
CA ARG A 78 15.64 0.73 2.73
C ARG A 78 15.96 -0.30 1.64
N PRO A 79 15.45 -1.53 1.72
CA PRO A 79 15.54 -2.46 0.61
C PRO A 79 14.61 -2.06 -0.55
N GLU A 80 15.07 -2.25 -1.77
CA GLU A 80 14.32 -2.05 -3.01
C GLU A 80 14.71 -3.19 -3.98
N GLY A 81 13.90 -4.25 -4.02
CA GLY A 81 14.30 -5.50 -4.66
C GLY A 81 15.46 -6.15 -3.89
N ASP A 82 16.52 -6.49 -4.61
CA ASP A 82 17.76 -7.04 -4.05
C ASP A 82 18.76 -5.95 -3.62
N ASP A 83 18.46 -4.68 -3.89
CA ASP A 83 19.33 -3.54 -3.62
C ASP A 83 18.97 -2.82 -2.31
N LEU A 84 19.95 -2.10 -1.76
CA LEU A 84 19.74 -1.15 -0.67
C LEU A 84 19.77 0.28 -1.22
N VAL A 85 18.66 0.99 -1.05
CA VAL A 85 18.52 2.38 -1.43
C VAL A 85 18.74 3.28 -0.23
N CYS A 86 19.66 4.22 -0.37
CA CYS A 86 20.03 5.19 0.65
C CYS A 86 19.60 6.59 0.20
N THR A 87 18.68 7.21 0.94
CA THR A 87 18.21 8.57 0.68
C THR A 87 18.50 9.46 1.88
N GLY A 88 19.00 10.66 1.65
CA GLY A 88 19.32 11.61 2.71
C GLY A 88 19.78 12.95 2.15
N PRO A 89 19.75 14.02 2.97
CA PRO A 89 20.31 15.31 2.59
C PRO A 89 21.84 15.28 2.61
N ASP A 90 22.46 16.15 1.83
CA ASP A 90 23.93 16.28 1.77
C ASP A 90 24.55 16.79 3.08
N ALA A 91 23.79 17.57 3.84
CA ALA A 91 24.19 18.16 5.11
C ALA A 91 23.08 18.10 6.16
N ALA A 92 23.45 18.26 7.42
CA ALA A 92 22.48 18.36 8.51
C ALA A 92 21.63 19.63 8.35
N LEU A 93 20.31 19.46 8.33
CA LEU A 93 19.36 20.56 8.20
C LEU A 93 18.86 21.00 9.59
N PRO A 94 18.47 22.27 9.77
CA PRO A 94 17.76 22.69 10.97
C PRO A 94 16.50 21.85 11.17
N GLN A 95 16.24 21.40 12.40
CA GLN A 95 15.00 20.71 12.71
C GLN A 95 13.82 21.66 12.46
N ARG A 96 12.88 21.24 11.60
CA ARG A 96 11.63 21.96 11.35
C ARG A 96 10.45 21.19 11.91
N SER A 97 9.44 21.93 12.36
CA SER A 97 8.11 21.40 12.65
C SER A 97 7.31 21.36 11.35
N ALA A 98 6.49 20.33 11.17
CA ALA A 98 5.59 20.29 10.03
C ALA A 98 4.54 21.42 10.11
N THR A 99 4.23 21.98 8.95
CA THR A 99 3.16 22.97 8.80
C THR A 99 1.81 22.35 9.16
N PRO A 100 0.90 23.08 9.83
CA PRO A 100 -0.47 22.62 10.02
C PRO A 100 -1.13 22.20 8.70
N GLY A 101 -1.79 21.04 8.68
CA GLY A 101 -2.41 20.50 7.46
C GLY A 101 -1.45 19.81 6.49
N ALA A 102 -0.14 19.69 6.78
CA ALA A 102 0.81 18.97 5.93
C ALA A 102 0.37 17.52 5.64
N ILE A 103 -0.36 16.88 6.57
CA ILE A 103 -0.92 15.54 6.37
C ILE A 103 -1.85 15.44 5.16
N ASP A 104 -2.50 16.53 4.75
CA ASP A 104 -3.41 16.52 3.61
C ASP A 104 -2.66 16.38 2.28
N THR A 105 -1.41 16.85 2.22
CA THR A 105 -0.48 16.60 1.10
C THR A 105 -0.06 15.13 1.06
N TYR A 106 0.17 14.52 2.23
CA TYR A 106 0.73 13.17 2.33
C TYR A 106 -0.30 12.04 2.25
N ARG A 107 -1.52 12.29 2.71
CA ARG A 107 -2.63 11.33 2.71
C ARG A 107 -2.87 10.66 1.35
N PRO A 108 -2.96 11.38 0.21
CA PRO A 108 -3.12 10.73 -1.09
C PRO A 108 -1.93 9.83 -1.46
N LEU A 109 -0.69 10.25 -1.14
CA LEU A 109 0.52 9.46 -1.41
C LEU A 109 0.51 8.14 -0.64
N PHE A 110 0.14 8.16 0.65
CA PHE A 110 0.02 6.93 1.44
C PHE A 110 -1.09 6.01 0.95
N ARG A 111 -2.22 6.59 0.52
CA ARG A 111 -3.32 5.80 -0.05
C ARG A 111 -2.88 5.11 -1.34
N ALA A 112 -2.15 5.82 -2.19
CA ALA A 112 -1.59 5.26 -3.42
C ALA A 112 -0.57 4.16 -3.12
N ALA A 113 0.41 4.42 -2.25
CA ALA A 113 1.45 3.45 -1.88
C ALA A 113 0.87 2.18 -1.23
N ARG A 114 -0.12 2.33 -0.33
CA ARG A 114 -0.82 1.19 0.27
C ARG A 114 -1.61 0.41 -0.77
N TRP A 115 -2.25 1.10 -1.71
CA TRP A 115 -3.00 0.44 -2.76
C TRP A 115 -2.09 -0.35 -3.68
N GLU A 116 -0.97 0.23 -4.11
CA GLU A 116 0.05 -0.47 -4.90
C GLU A 116 0.54 -1.74 -4.19
N ALA A 117 0.91 -1.61 -2.91
CA ALA A 117 1.37 -2.74 -2.12
C ALA A 117 0.33 -3.86 -2.02
N PHE A 118 -0.95 -3.50 -1.91
CA PHE A 118 -2.04 -4.46 -1.90
C PHE A 118 -2.22 -5.15 -3.27
N ARG A 119 -2.14 -4.43 -4.39
CA ARG A 119 -2.22 -5.03 -5.74
C ARG A 119 -1.12 -6.06 -5.98
N GLU A 120 0.10 -5.74 -5.57
CA GLU A 120 1.21 -6.69 -5.65
C GLU A 120 1.04 -7.90 -4.73
N GLU A 121 0.46 -7.71 -3.54
CA GLU A 121 0.14 -8.81 -2.63
C GLU A 121 -0.92 -9.74 -3.22
N ILE A 122 -1.96 -9.18 -3.86
CA ILE A 122 -2.95 -9.95 -4.61
C ILE A 122 -2.28 -10.74 -5.73
N HIS A 123 -1.44 -10.11 -6.55
CA HIS A 123 -0.73 -10.81 -7.62
C HIS A 123 0.14 -11.96 -7.09
N ARG A 124 0.91 -11.71 -6.03
CA ARG A 124 1.71 -12.76 -5.38
C ARG A 124 0.84 -13.91 -4.87
N ALA A 125 -0.31 -13.60 -4.27
CA ALA A 125 -1.24 -14.60 -3.78
C ALA A 125 -1.87 -15.41 -4.93
N LEU A 126 -2.27 -14.78 -6.03
CA LEU A 126 -2.77 -15.47 -7.24
C LEU A 126 -1.72 -16.45 -7.79
N ARG A 127 -0.45 -16.02 -7.88
CA ARG A 127 0.64 -16.92 -8.31
C ARG A 127 0.83 -18.13 -7.39
N ALA A 128 0.56 -17.96 -6.10
CA ALA A 128 0.65 -19.06 -5.14
C ALA A 128 -0.55 -20.01 -5.19
N GLU A 129 -1.70 -19.60 -5.76
CA GLU A 129 -2.86 -20.48 -5.93
C GLU A 129 -2.68 -21.50 -7.04
N GLY A 130 -1.85 -21.21 -8.05
CA GLY A 130 -1.66 -22.07 -9.23
C GLY A 130 -2.70 -21.82 -10.33
N PRO A 131 -2.75 -22.69 -11.36
CA PRO A 131 -3.68 -22.52 -12.47
C PRO A 131 -5.14 -22.49 -12.00
N PRO A 132 -5.98 -21.61 -12.58
CA PRO A 132 -5.69 -20.71 -13.69
C PRO A 132 -5.08 -19.34 -13.29
N PHE A 133 -4.89 -19.08 -11.99
CA PHE A 133 -4.59 -17.75 -11.45
C PHE A 133 -3.13 -17.33 -11.63
N ASP A 134 -2.21 -18.28 -11.63
CA ASP A 134 -0.77 -18.06 -11.76
C ASP A 134 -0.30 -17.52 -13.11
N THR A 135 -1.12 -17.73 -14.14
CA THR A 135 -0.88 -17.25 -15.51
C THR A 135 -1.24 -15.79 -15.74
N VAL A 136 -1.92 -15.12 -14.80
CA VAL A 136 -2.39 -13.74 -14.97
C VAL A 136 -1.21 -12.76 -14.79
N PRO A 137 -0.90 -11.92 -15.79
CA PRO A 137 0.17 -10.94 -15.67
C PRO A 137 -0.03 -9.94 -14.51
N PRO A 138 1.05 -9.35 -13.95
CA PRO A 138 0.97 -8.33 -12.91
C PRO A 138 0.11 -7.13 -13.31
N GLU A 139 0.24 -6.65 -14.55
CA GLU A 139 -0.49 -5.52 -15.11
C GLU A 139 -2.01 -5.79 -15.19
N ASP A 140 -2.38 -7.00 -15.60
CA ASP A 140 -3.78 -7.43 -15.68
C ASP A 140 -4.37 -7.62 -14.27
N THR A 141 -3.57 -8.12 -13.33
CA THR A 141 -3.96 -8.22 -11.93
C THR A 141 -4.24 -6.82 -11.35
N ALA A 142 -3.37 -5.85 -11.64
CA ALA A 142 -3.53 -4.48 -11.17
C ALA A 142 -4.78 -3.83 -11.76
N ALA A 143 -5.03 -4.00 -13.06
CA ALA A 143 -6.23 -3.50 -13.74
C ALA A 143 -7.51 -4.13 -13.16
N LEU A 144 -7.50 -5.43 -12.87
CA LEU A 144 -8.61 -6.12 -12.21
C LEU A 144 -8.89 -5.57 -10.81
N CYS A 145 -7.85 -5.33 -10.00
CA CYS A 145 -8.03 -4.71 -8.68
C CYS A 145 -8.70 -3.33 -8.79
N ASP A 146 -8.29 -2.52 -9.77
CA ASP A 146 -8.85 -1.19 -10.00
C ASP A 146 -10.31 -1.25 -10.48
N GLU A 147 -10.64 -2.17 -11.39
CA GLU A 147 -12.01 -2.43 -11.85
C GLU A 147 -12.92 -2.85 -10.69
N VAL A 148 -12.47 -3.82 -9.87
CA VAL A 148 -13.21 -4.30 -8.71
C VAL A 148 -13.45 -3.18 -7.69
N ARG A 149 -12.46 -2.33 -7.47
CA ARG A 149 -12.61 -1.17 -6.58
C ARG A 149 -13.57 -0.13 -7.15
N ALA A 150 -13.55 0.10 -8.46
CA ALA A 150 -14.50 0.98 -9.15
C ALA A 150 -15.93 0.44 -9.08
N ALA A 151 -16.10 -0.89 -9.06
CA ALA A 151 -17.39 -1.56 -8.84
C ALA A 151 -17.91 -1.46 -7.39
N GLY A 152 -17.15 -0.84 -6.48
CA GLY A 152 -17.59 -0.52 -5.12
C GLY A 152 -17.10 -1.47 -4.02
N TYR A 153 -16.35 -2.52 -4.36
CA TYR A 153 -15.74 -3.42 -3.37
C TYR A 153 -14.54 -2.74 -2.71
N ARG A 154 -14.60 -2.53 -1.40
CA ARG A 154 -13.59 -1.73 -0.67
C ARG A 154 -12.76 -2.53 0.33
N ARG A 155 -13.32 -3.60 0.91
CA ARG A 155 -12.59 -4.45 1.84
C ARG A 155 -11.61 -5.35 1.09
N GLU A 156 -10.40 -5.50 1.62
CA GLU A 156 -9.32 -6.27 0.99
C GLU A 156 -9.74 -7.72 0.68
N ALA A 157 -10.44 -8.38 1.61
CA ALA A 157 -10.98 -9.73 1.39
C ALA A 157 -12.06 -9.79 0.27
N ALA A 158 -12.91 -8.75 0.17
CA ALA A 158 -13.88 -8.67 -0.90
C ALA A 158 -13.19 -8.47 -2.25
N VAL A 159 -12.20 -7.57 -2.33
CA VAL A 159 -11.43 -7.34 -3.55
C VAL A 159 -10.75 -8.62 -4.01
N TRP A 160 -10.13 -9.36 -3.09
CA TRP A 160 -9.52 -10.65 -3.37
C TRP A 160 -10.50 -11.64 -4.03
N ASN A 161 -11.67 -11.85 -3.42
CA ASN A 161 -12.66 -12.78 -3.94
C ASN A 161 -13.20 -12.36 -5.31
N VAL A 162 -13.47 -11.07 -5.51
CA VAL A 162 -14.00 -10.58 -6.79
C VAL A 162 -12.94 -10.60 -7.90
N VAL A 163 -11.67 -10.34 -7.60
CA VAL A 163 -10.57 -10.50 -8.58
C VAL A 163 -10.51 -11.94 -9.08
N ARG A 164 -10.55 -12.92 -8.16
CA ARG A 164 -10.58 -14.34 -8.55
C ARG A 164 -11.84 -14.69 -9.34
N ALA A 165 -12.99 -14.15 -8.96
CA ALA A 165 -14.25 -14.33 -9.69
C ALA A 165 -14.14 -13.81 -11.12
N ALA A 166 -13.57 -12.62 -11.31
CA ALA A 166 -13.37 -12.00 -12.61
C ALA A 166 -12.42 -12.82 -13.51
N ILE A 167 -11.34 -13.37 -12.95
CA ILE A 167 -10.42 -14.26 -13.69
C ILE A 167 -11.15 -15.51 -14.19
N LEU A 168 -11.92 -16.17 -13.32
CA LEU A 168 -12.70 -17.36 -13.69
C LEU A 168 -13.78 -17.05 -14.73
N ALA A 169 -14.50 -15.94 -14.58
CA ALA A 169 -15.53 -15.52 -15.52
C ALA A 169 -14.95 -15.22 -16.91
N ARG A 170 -13.83 -14.48 -16.99
CA ARG A 170 -13.17 -14.16 -18.27
C ARG A 170 -12.74 -15.40 -19.03
N ARG A 171 -12.27 -16.44 -18.32
CA ARG A 171 -11.94 -17.74 -18.94
C ARG A 171 -13.17 -18.47 -19.48
N ALA A 172 -14.32 -18.28 -18.86
CA ALA A 172 -15.60 -18.80 -19.33
C ALA A 172 -16.25 -17.90 -20.42
N GLY A 173 -15.57 -16.83 -20.87
CA GLY A 173 -16.11 -15.90 -21.86
C GLY A 173 -17.13 -14.91 -21.31
N ALA A 174 -17.18 -14.71 -19.99
CA ALA A 174 -18.05 -13.77 -19.29
C ALA A 174 -17.26 -12.65 -18.62
N ASP A 175 -17.92 -11.55 -18.24
CA ASP A 175 -17.30 -10.48 -17.46
C ASP A 175 -17.88 -10.35 -16.04
N LEU A 176 -17.35 -9.40 -15.26
CA LEU A 176 -17.82 -9.14 -13.90
C LEU A 176 -19.28 -8.63 -13.88
N THR A 177 -19.69 -7.88 -14.91
CA THR A 177 -21.04 -7.37 -15.04
C THR A 177 -22.03 -8.53 -15.19
N ASP A 178 -21.70 -9.55 -15.98
CA ASP A 178 -22.51 -10.76 -16.15
C ASP A 178 -22.75 -11.48 -14.81
N LEU A 179 -21.70 -11.59 -13.98
CA LEU A 179 -21.82 -12.19 -12.65
C LEU A 179 -22.75 -11.40 -11.71
N THR A 180 -22.76 -10.07 -11.82
CA THR A 180 -23.61 -9.20 -10.98
C THR A 180 -25.08 -9.21 -11.39
N ARG A 181 -25.38 -9.40 -12.69
CA ARG A 181 -26.75 -9.42 -13.22
C ARG A 181 -27.53 -10.70 -12.92
N ALA A 182 -26.84 -11.81 -12.65
CA ALA A 182 -27.48 -13.13 -12.51
C ALA A 182 -28.50 -13.22 -11.36
N SER A 183 -28.32 -12.45 -10.29
CA SER A 183 -29.31 -12.31 -9.20
C SER A 183 -28.87 -11.24 -8.20
N ARG A 184 -29.85 -10.67 -7.48
CA ARG A 184 -29.63 -9.64 -6.47
C ARG A 184 -28.53 -10.05 -5.50
N LEU A 185 -27.52 -9.19 -5.35
CA LEU A 185 -26.45 -9.34 -4.38
C LEU A 185 -26.87 -8.71 -3.04
N PRO A 186 -26.31 -9.19 -1.91
CA PRO A 186 -26.37 -8.48 -0.63
C PRO A 186 -25.81 -7.07 -0.72
N ASP A 187 -26.25 -6.18 0.17
CA ASP A 187 -25.77 -4.80 0.23
C ASP A 187 -24.35 -4.69 0.85
N ASP A 188 -23.87 -5.75 1.52
CA ASP A 188 -22.53 -5.81 2.08
C ASP A 188 -21.52 -6.43 1.09
N ASP A 189 -20.34 -5.82 1.01
CA ASP A 189 -19.31 -6.16 0.02
C ASP A 189 -18.70 -7.56 0.20
N LEU A 190 -18.61 -8.06 1.43
CA LEU A 190 -18.04 -9.39 1.71
C LEU A 190 -18.98 -10.49 1.23
N SER A 191 -20.23 -10.49 1.68
CA SER A 191 -21.19 -11.53 1.29
C SER A 191 -21.47 -11.48 -0.22
N ALA A 192 -21.54 -10.28 -0.81
CA ALA A 192 -21.62 -10.12 -2.27
C ALA A 192 -20.41 -10.73 -2.98
N SER A 193 -19.19 -10.51 -2.49
CA SER A 193 -17.97 -11.06 -3.08
C SER A 193 -17.91 -12.60 -3.03
N ASP A 194 -18.37 -13.21 -1.93
CA ASP A 194 -18.39 -14.67 -1.77
C ASP A 194 -19.35 -15.33 -2.76
N ILE A 195 -20.52 -14.70 -2.97
CA ILE A 195 -21.52 -15.15 -3.94
C ILE A 195 -20.96 -15.04 -5.36
N LEU A 196 -20.34 -13.91 -5.70
CA LEU A 196 -19.73 -13.72 -7.03
C LEU A 196 -18.65 -14.75 -7.31
N TYR A 197 -17.78 -15.01 -6.33
CA TYR A 197 -16.74 -16.01 -6.46
C TYR A 197 -17.33 -17.42 -6.63
N SER A 198 -18.36 -17.77 -5.86
CA SER A 198 -19.06 -19.05 -5.99
C SER A 198 -19.72 -19.22 -7.36
N ARG A 199 -20.35 -18.17 -7.89
CA ARG A 199 -20.94 -18.17 -9.26
C ARG A 199 -19.88 -18.38 -10.32
N ALA A 200 -18.77 -17.66 -10.23
CA ALA A 200 -17.68 -17.76 -11.20
C ALA A 200 -17.05 -19.16 -11.21
N ARG A 201 -16.91 -19.79 -10.04
CA ARG A 201 -16.47 -21.20 -9.94
C ARG A 201 -17.42 -22.18 -10.61
N ALA A 202 -18.74 -21.93 -10.57
CA ALA A 202 -19.71 -22.78 -11.24
C ALA A 202 -19.69 -22.64 -12.78
N LEU A 203 -19.19 -21.51 -13.30
CA LEU A 203 -19.02 -21.27 -14.74
C LEU A 203 -17.70 -21.84 -15.28
N ALA A 204 -16.68 -21.97 -14.42
CA ALA A 204 -15.39 -22.49 -14.83
C ALA A 204 -15.50 -23.99 -15.18
N PRO A 205 -14.95 -24.44 -16.33
CA PRO A 205 -14.91 -25.85 -16.66
C PRO A 205 -14.09 -26.62 -15.59
N PRO A 206 -14.41 -27.90 -15.32
CA PRO A 206 -13.64 -28.71 -14.38
C PRO A 206 -12.18 -28.78 -14.83
N GLU A 207 -11.26 -28.60 -13.87
CA GLU A 207 -9.82 -28.69 -14.08
C GLU A 207 -9.48 -30.08 -14.66
N THR A 208 -9.02 -30.10 -15.92
CA THR A 208 -8.43 -31.30 -16.58
C THR A 208 -6.96 -31.42 -16.26
#